data_AF-G0P8X9-F1
#
_entry.id   AF-G0P8X9-F1
#
_cell.length_a   1.000
_cell.length_b   1.000
_cell.length_c   1.000
_cell.angle_alpha   90.00
_cell.angle_beta   90.00
_cell.angle_gamma   90.00
#
_symmetry.space_group_name_H-M   'P 1'
#
loop_
_entity.id
_entity.type
_entity.pdbx_description
1 polymer ?
#
loop_
_entity_poly.entity_id
_entity_poly.type
_entity_poly.pdbx_seq_one_letter_code
_entity_poly.pdbx_strand_id
1 'polypeptide(L)'
;MPTPDDVSMEDDVKGAEGSDEESNNPTRDELRRLLTEVEQTEMLENESWFLVSQKWWNSLLKAVRDGFVDDLPPIDNSNISECRQGSFFLKQRLAEQVDYTPVPSKVFKRLETFYQVEDPRRDYITRQVVPKNGSLCLEVYPRIVHVALARNRDVKADVTLKSDDTMGSLRDRVITELNLEANQNVRFYVLNDDNPELIDTTQSIDSYFDTVQKVLVDVEENGEFFFRGKNAVQPQSKTLYGNQASSSSSSS
;
A
#
# COMPACT_ATOMS: atom_id res chain seq x y z
N MET A 1 -46.99 -0.74 -76.10
CA MET A 1 -45.80 -1.50 -76.56
C MET A 1 -44.83 -0.54 -77.22
N PRO A 2 -43.66 -0.35 -76.61
CA PRO A 2 -42.38 -0.21 -77.32
C PRO A 2 -41.35 -1.25 -76.83
N THR A 3 -40.36 -1.50 -77.68
CA THR A 3 -39.34 -2.58 -77.70
C THR A 3 -38.16 -2.37 -76.75
N PRO A 4 -37.38 -3.45 -76.48
CA PRO A 4 -36.20 -3.43 -75.60
C PRO A 4 -34.93 -3.14 -76.41
N ASP A 5 -34.05 -2.29 -75.90
CA ASP A 5 -32.61 -2.35 -76.16
C ASP A 5 -31.84 -1.57 -75.09
N ASP A 6 -30.66 -2.12 -74.77
CA ASP A 6 -29.54 -1.61 -73.98
C ASP A 6 -29.61 -1.61 -72.44
N VAL A 7 -29.18 -2.75 -71.91
CA VAL A 7 -28.48 -2.88 -70.62
C VAL A 7 -27.15 -2.12 -70.65
N SER A 8 -26.98 -1.15 -69.74
CA SER A 8 -25.67 -0.74 -69.23
C SER A 8 -25.67 -0.93 -67.71
N MET A 9 -24.86 -1.88 -67.25
CA MET A 9 -24.49 -2.03 -65.84
C MET A 9 -23.40 -1.01 -65.53
N GLU A 10 -23.70 -0.04 -64.66
CA GLU A 10 -22.68 0.73 -63.95
C GLU A 10 -23.07 0.73 -62.47
N ASP A 11 -22.51 -0.25 -61.76
CA ASP A 11 -22.48 -0.33 -60.30
C ASP A 11 -21.53 0.75 -59.77
N ASP A 12 -22.04 1.96 -59.59
CA ASP A 12 -21.35 3.00 -58.79
C ASP A 12 -21.71 2.80 -57.30
N VAL A 13 -21.18 1.71 -56.72
CA VAL A 13 -21.04 1.60 -55.26
C VAL A 13 -19.89 2.52 -54.87
N LYS A 14 -20.22 3.78 -54.57
CA LYS A 14 -19.30 4.68 -53.88
C LYS A 14 -18.86 4.03 -52.58
N GLY A 15 -17.62 3.57 -52.56
CA GLY A 15 -16.93 3.09 -51.38
C GLY A 15 -17.05 4.14 -50.28
N ALA A 16 -17.71 3.76 -49.19
CA ALA A 16 -17.49 4.42 -47.92
C ALA A 16 -16.02 4.16 -47.57
N GLU A 17 -15.21 5.21 -47.62
CA GLU A 17 -13.88 5.24 -47.02
C GLU A 17 -14.06 4.85 -45.55
N GLY A 18 -13.71 3.60 -45.25
CA GLY A 18 -13.54 3.14 -43.89
C GLY A 18 -12.46 4.02 -43.28
N SER A 19 -12.85 4.81 -42.29
CA SER A 19 -11.92 5.35 -41.32
C SER A 19 -10.99 4.23 -40.88
N ASP A 20 -9.68 4.44 -41.03
CA ASP A 20 -8.65 3.64 -40.39
C ASP A 20 -8.86 3.72 -38.87
N GLU A 21 -9.75 2.88 -38.34
CA GLU A 21 -9.74 2.49 -36.95
C GLU A 21 -8.47 1.66 -36.79
N GLU A 22 -7.42 2.27 -36.23
CA GLU A 22 -6.28 1.54 -35.68
C GLU A 22 -6.84 0.36 -34.90
N SER A 23 -6.69 -0.84 -35.45
CA SER A 23 -7.15 -2.07 -34.83
C SER A 23 -6.54 -2.14 -33.44
N ASN A 24 -7.35 -1.87 -32.41
CA ASN A 24 -6.95 -1.87 -31.01
C ASN A 24 -6.73 -3.30 -30.46
N ASN A 25 -6.59 -4.28 -31.36
CA ASN A 25 -6.31 -5.66 -31.02
C ASN A 25 -4.80 -5.86 -30.82
N PRO A 26 -4.40 -6.53 -29.73
CA PRO A 26 -2.99 -6.75 -29.44
C PRO A 26 -2.37 -7.75 -30.41
N THR A 27 -1.20 -7.43 -30.95
CA THR A 27 -0.41 -8.44 -31.67
C THR A 27 0.40 -9.27 -30.68
N ARG A 28 0.66 -10.54 -31.02
CA ARG A 28 1.50 -11.44 -30.22
C ARG A 28 2.89 -10.87 -29.94
N ASP A 29 3.51 -10.22 -30.93
CA ASP A 29 4.84 -9.65 -30.81
C ASP A 29 4.83 -8.37 -29.95
N GLU A 30 3.77 -7.57 -30.03
CA GLU A 30 3.59 -6.43 -29.11
C GLU A 30 3.46 -6.89 -27.66
N LEU A 31 2.65 -7.92 -27.39
CA LEU A 31 2.52 -8.46 -26.03
C LEU A 31 3.84 -9.04 -25.53
N ARG A 32 4.61 -9.75 -26.37
CA ARG A 32 5.96 -10.21 -25.99
C ARG A 32 6.87 -9.05 -25.58
N ARG A 33 6.85 -7.96 -26.34
CA ARG A 33 7.62 -6.75 -25.99
C ARG A 33 7.19 -6.19 -24.63
N LEU A 34 5.88 -6.10 -24.37
CA LEU A 34 5.36 -5.64 -23.09
C LEU A 34 5.75 -6.56 -21.92
N LEU A 35 5.72 -7.87 -22.11
CA LEU A 35 6.17 -8.85 -21.10
C LEU A 35 7.66 -8.66 -20.79
N THR A 36 8.50 -8.53 -21.81
CA THR A 36 9.93 -8.22 -21.64
C THR A 36 10.14 -6.88 -20.95
N GLU A 37 9.30 -5.89 -21.24
CA GLU A 37 9.35 -4.58 -20.59
C GLU A 37 9.01 -4.67 -19.08
N VAL A 38 8.10 -5.55 -18.66
CA VAL A 38 7.86 -5.81 -17.23
C VAL A 38 9.10 -6.38 -16.56
N GLU A 39 9.79 -7.34 -17.20
CA GLU A 39 10.98 -7.98 -16.64
C GLU A 39 12.21 -7.07 -16.58
N GLN A 40 12.33 -6.12 -17.52
CA GLN A 40 13.49 -5.25 -17.67
C GLN A 40 13.32 -3.87 -17.02
N THR A 41 12.10 -3.44 -16.71
CA THR A 41 11.88 -2.12 -16.12
C THR A 41 12.44 -2.13 -14.69
N GLU A 42 13.47 -1.33 -14.47
CA GLU A 42 14.01 -1.09 -13.13
C GLU A 42 13.03 -0.23 -12.33
N MET A 43 12.87 -0.54 -11.04
CA MET A 43 12.05 0.27 -10.14
C MET A 43 12.75 1.59 -9.84
N LEU A 44 12.02 2.70 -9.98
CA LEU A 44 12.48 4.03 -9.57
C LEU A 44 11.76 4.49 -8.31
N GLU A 45 12.48 5.14 -7.39
CA GLU A 45 11.89 5.65 -6.16
C GLU A 45 10.69 6.58 -6.43
N ASN A 46 9.61 6.39 -5.68
CA ASN A 46 8.32 7.10 -5.82
C ASN A 46 7.55 6.82 -7.12
N GLU A 47 8.02 5.89 -7.97
CA GLU A 47 7.25 5.45 -9.13
C GLU A 47 6.03 4.62 -8.71
N SER A 48 4.94 4.75 -9.46
CA SER A 48 3.74 3.94 -9.27
C SER A 48 3.70 2.73 -10.20
N TRP A 49 3.36 1.59 -9.64
CA TRP A 49 3.16 0.32 -10.36
C TRP A 49 1.76 -0.22 -10.07
N PHE A 50 1.25 -1.05 -10.96
CA PHE A 50 -0.04 -1.73 -10.78
C PHE A 50 0.17 -3.17 -10.31
N LEU A 51 -0.73 -3.66 -9.48
CA LEU A 51 -0.80 -5.07 -9.13
C LEU A 51 -1.82 -5.76 -10.03
N VAL A 52 -1.39 -6.81 -10.72
CA VAL A 52 -2.25 -7.66 -11.55
C VAL A 52 -2.29 -9.04 -10.93
N SER A 53 -3.46 -9.64 -10.82
CA SER A 53 -3.59 -11.01 -10.30
C SER A 53 -2.75 -11.97 -11.12
N GLN A 54 -1.98 -12.83 -10.42
CA GLN A 54 -1.16 -13.85 -11.05
C GLN A 54 -2.00 -14.80 -11.91
N LYS A 55 -3.28 -15.00 -11.58
CA LYS A 55 -4.20 -15.81 -12.37
C LYS A 55 -4.45 -15.21 -13.76
N TRP A 56 -4.75 -13.91 -13.82
CA TRP A 56 -4.92 -13.22 -15.09
C TRP A 56 -3.59 -13.14 -15.84
N TRP A 57 -2.50 -12.82 -15.14
CA TRP A 57 -1.17 -12.77 -15.72
C TRP A 57 -0.73 -14.10 -16.36
N ASN A 58 -0.95 -15.22 -15.68
CA ASN A 58 -0.68 -16.55 -16.21
C ASN A 58 -1.54 -16.87 -17.45
N SER A 59 -2.76 -16.35 -17.51
CA SER A 59 -3.64 -16.47 -18.67
C SER A 59 -3.07 -15.68 -19.86
N LEU A 60 -2.53 -14.48 -19.60
CA LEU A 60 -1.83 -13.68 -20.62
C LEU A 60 -0.59 -14.42 -21.16
N LEU A 61 0.26 -14.94 -20.26
CA LEU A 61 1.45 -15.72 -20.67
C LEU A 61 1.07 -16.93 -21.52
N LYS A 62 0.00 -17.65 -21.13
CA LYS A 62 -0.54 -18.79 -21.87
C LYS A 62 -1.04 -18.37 -23.26
N ALA A 63 -1.82 -17.30 -23.34
CA ALA A 63 -2.36 -16.77 -24.59
C ALA A 63 -1.24 -16.37 -25.57
N VAL A 64 -0.22 -15.65 -25.08
CA VAL A 64 0.95 -15.27 -25.90
C VAL A 64 1.74 -16.49 -26.36
N ARG A 65 1.86 -17.53 -25.53
CA ARG A 65 2.53 -18.77 -25.93
C ARG A 65 1.73 -19.54 -26.98
N ASP A 66 0.43 -19.68 -26.77
CA ASP A 66 -0.45 -20.54 -27.57
C ASP A 66 -0.95 -19.82 -28.85
N GLY A 67 -0.84 -18.48 -28.91
CA GLY A 67 -1.20 -17.66 -30.07
C GLY A 67 -2.63 -17.10 -30.04
N PHE A 68 -3.38 -17.29 -28.96
CA PHE A 68 -4.77 -16.86 -28.79
C PHE A 68 -4.85 -15.56 -27.98
N VAL A 69 -4.28 -14.48 -28.52
CA VAL A 69 -4.10 -13.23 -27.78
C VAL A 69 -5.37 -12.37 -27.71
N ASP A 70 -6.29 -12.55 -28.66
CA ASP A 70 -7.53 -11.75 -28.73
C ASP A 70 -8.63 -12.25 -27.76
N ASP A 71 -8.55 -13.51 -27.31
CA ASP A 71 -9.60 -14.18 -26.52
C ASP A 71 -9.42 -14.05 -24.99
N LEU A 72 -8.59 -13.10 -24.55
CA LEU A 72 -8.38 -12.86 -23.12
C LEU A 72 -9.54 -12.08 -22.51
N PRO A 73 -10.06 -12.50 -21.34
CA PRO A 73 -11.04 -11.70 -20.62
C PRO A 73 -10.41 -10.38 -20.10
N PRO A 74 -11.24 -9.41 -19.71
CA PRO A 74 -10.77 -8.19 -19.05
C PRO A 74 -9.88 -8.46 -17.85
N ILE A 75 -9.03 -7.50 -17.52
CA ILE A 75 -8.13 -7.58 -16.36
C ILE A 75 -9.00 -7.70 -15.10
N ASP A 76 -8.81 -8.81 -14.37
CA ASP A 76 -9.62 -9.16 -13.20
C ASP A 76 -8.73 -9.42 -11.97
N ASN A 77 -8.84 -8.54 -10.98
CA ASN A 77 -8.15 -8.63 -9.69
C ASN A 77 -9.04 -9.21 -8.57
N SER A 78 -10.18 -9.85 -8.88
CA SER A 78 -11.05 -10.52 -7.90
C SER A 78 -10.32 -11.52 -7.00
N ASN A 79 -9.29 -12.18 -7.52
CA ASN A 79 -8.49 -13.15 -6.79
C ASN A 79 -7.63 -12.53 -5.67
N ILE A 80 -7.23 -11.26 -5.82
CA ILE A 80 -6.39 -10.54 -4.85
C ILE A 80 -7.15 -9.47 -4.06
N SER A 81 -8.43 -9.26 -4.37
CA SER A 81 -9.27 -8.26 -3.71
C SER A 81 -10.43 -8.89 -2.92
N GLU A 82 -10.87 -8.19 -1.88
CA GLU A 82 -12.06 -8.53 -1.09
C GLU A 82 -12.99 -7.32 -1.01
N CYS A 83 -14.31 -7.55 -1.03
CA CYS A 83 -15.31 -6.49 -0.90
C CYS A 83 -15.81 -6.45 0.54
N ARG A 84 -15.69 -5.29 1.19
CA ARG A 84 -16.21 -5.04 2.54
C ARG A 84 -17.11 -3.81 2.47
N GLN A 85 -18.40 -3.99 2.76
CA GLN A 85 -19.40 -2.91 2.77
C GLN A 85 -19.45 -2.10 1.45
N GLY A 86 -19.25 -2.75 0.30
CA GLY A 86 -19.30 -2.10 -1.02
C GLY A 86 -17.98 -1.46 -1.47
N SER A 87 -16.94 -1.47 -0.63
CA SER A 87 -15.59 -1.02 -0.97
C SER A 87 -14.65 -2.20 -1.17
N PHE A 88 -13.75 -2.10 -2.15
CA PHE A 88 -12.74 -3.12 -2.42
C PHE A 88 -11.44 -2.85 -1.68
N PHE A 89 -10.87 -3.90 -1.10
CA PHE A 89 -9.60 -3.87 -0.39
C PHE A 89 -8.68 -4.97 -0.94
N LEU A 90 -7.37 -4.71 -0.94
CA LEU A 90 -6.39 -5.76 -1.23
C LEU A 90 -6.41 -6.78 -0.08
N LYS A 91 -6.51 -8.07 -0.41
CA LYS A 91 -6.37 -9.16 0.56
C LYS A 91 -5.01 -9.05 1.24
N GLN A 92 -4.93 -9.53 2.47
CA GLN A 92 -3.70 -9.49 3.26
C GLN A 92 -2.76 -10.64 2.89
N ARG A 93 -1.45 -10.44 3.12
CA ARG A 93 -0.39 -11.47 3.02
C ARG A 93 -0.25 -12.12 1.64
N LEU A 94 -0.59 -11.39 0.58
CA LEU A 94 -0.32 -11.81 -0.79
C LEU A 94 1.19 -11.84 -1.06
N ALA A 95 1.63 -12.83 -1.81
CA ALA A 95 3.01 -13.01 -2.24
C ALA A 95 3.19 -12.64 -3.72
N GLU A 96 4.27 -11.92 -4.01
CA GLU A 96 4.67 -11.58 -5.37
C GLU A 96 4.97 -12.85 -6.19
N GLN A 97 4.61 -12.85 -7.47
CA GLN A 97 4.72 -13.96 -8.42
C GLN A 97 3.91 -15.22 -8.07
N VAL A 98 3.20 -15.21 -6.93
CA VAL A 98 2.30 -16.28 -6.50
C VAL A 98 0.86 -15.82 -6.62
N ASP A 99 0.53 -14.68 -6.02
CA ASP A 99 -0.82 -14.11 -5.99
C ASP A 99 -0.98 -12.95 -6.97
N TYR A 100 0.08 -12.14 -7.15
CA TYR A 100 0.10 -10.99 -8.05
C TYR A 100 1.44 -10.80 -8.75
N THR A 101 1.41 -10.10 -9.88
CA THR A 101 2.58 -9.60 -10.62
C THR A 101 2.57 -8.06 -10.58
N PRO A 102 3.67 -7.41 -10.16
CA PRO A 102 3.86 -5.98 -10.35
C PRO A 102 4.02 -5.64 -11.83
N VAL A 103 3.29 -4.64 -12.32
CA VAL A 103 3.34 -4.19 -13.71
C VAL A 103 3.62 -2.68 -13.76
N PRO A 104 4.62 -2.22 -14.52
CA PRO A 104 4.88 -0.79 -14.70
C PRO A 104 3.65 -0.06 -15.24
N SER A 105 3.43 1.18 -14.80
CA SER A 105 2.26 1.98 -15.19
C SER A 105 2.03 2.06 -16.70
N LYS A 106 3.10 2.20 -17.48
CA LYS A 106 3.05 2.25 -18.96
C LYS A 106 2.55 0.94 -19.56
N VAL A 107 2.98 -0.20 -19.03
CA VAL A 107 2.60 -1.52 -19.52
C VAL A 107 1.16 -1.83 -19.14
N PHE A 108 0.76 -1.53 -17.89
CA PHE A 108 -0.62 -1.72 -17.44
C PHE A 108 -1.60 -0.95 -18.32
N LYS A 109 -1.35 0.34 -18.57
CA LYS A 109 -2.19 1.17 -19.43
C LYS A 109 -2.29 0.62 -20.86
N ARG A 110 -1.21 0.03 -21.39
CA ARG A 110 -1.25 -0.59 -22.71
C ARG A 110 -2.05 -1.89 -22.71
N LEU A 111 -1.94 -2.71 -21.67
CA LEU A 111 -2.78 -3.91 -21.52
C LEU A 111 -4.25 -3.55 -21.34
N GLU A 112 -4.54 -2.49 -20.58
CA GLU A 112 -5.88 -1.94 -20.39
C GLU A 112 -6.51 -1.50 -21.72
N THR A 113 -5.73 -0.88 -22.63
CA THR A 113 -6.28 -0.51 -23.94
C THR A 113 -6.77 -1.71 -24.74
N PHE A 114 -6.15 -2.89 -24.53
CA PHE A 114 -6.50 -4.12 -25.23
C PHE A 114 -7.65 -4.88 -24.59
N TYR A 115 -7.57 -5.09 -23.27
CA TYR A 115 -8.45 -6.02 -22.58
C TYR A 115 -9.48 -5.32 -21.68
N GLN A 116 -9.31 -4.02 -21.43
CA GLN A 116 -10.06 -3.27 -20.42
C GLN A 116 -9.88 -3.88 -19.02
N VAL A 117 -10.60 -3.34 -18.04
CA VAL A 117 -10.69 -3.87 -16.68
C VAL A 117 -12.11 -4.34 -16.39
N GLU A 118 -12.27 -5.38 -15.59
CA GLU A 118 -13.56 -5.97 -15.28
C GLU A 118 -14.41 -5.07 -14.33
N ASP A 119 -13.82 -4.57 -13.25
CA ASP A 119 -14.43 -3.59 -12.34
C ASP A 119 -13.42 -2.45 -12.03
N PRO A 120 -13.65 -1.23 -12.58
CA PRO A 120 -12.81 -0.06 -12.31
C PRO A 120 -12.63 0.31 -10.83
N ARG A 121 -13.51 -0.13 -9.93
CA ARG A 121 -13.36 0.16 -8.49
C ARG A 121 -12.42 -0.82 -7.79
N ARG A 122 -12.11 -1.94 -8.45
CA ARG A 122 -11.34 -3.07 -7.89
C ARG A 122 -10.00 -3.25 -8.58
N ASP A 123 -9.96 -3.05 -9.90
CA ASP A 123 -8.85 -3.57 -10.72
C ASP A 123 -7.70 -2.58 -10.91
N TYR A 124 -7.90 -1.29 -10.64
CA TYR A 124 -6.80 -0.31 -10.54
C TYR A 124 -6.16 -0.34 -9.15
N ILE A 125 -5.28 -1.31 -8.92
CA ILE A 125 -4.55 -1.43 -7.66
C ILE A 125 -3.14 -0.87 -7.84
N THR A 126 -2.92 0.37 -7.42
CA THR A 126 -1.61 1.04 -7.53
C THR A 126 -0.81 0.93 -6.23
N ARG A 127 0.52 0.82 -6.35
CA ARG A 127 1.48 0.86 -5.24
C ARG A 127 2.71 1.67 -5.62
N GLN A 128 3.39 2.21 -4.62
CA GLN A 128 4.59 3.03 -4.82
C GLN A 128 5.85 2.23 -4.52
N VAL A 129 6.88 2.51 -5.32
CA VAL A 129 8.24 2.02 -5.07
C VAL A 129 8.85 2.86 -3.96
N VAL A 130 9.35 2.19 -2.92
CA VAL A 130 9.97 2.81 -1.75
C VAL A 130 11.36 2.20 -1.51
N PRO A 131 12.30 2.95 -0.91
CA PRO A 131 13.55 2.39 -0.44
C PRO A 131 13.30 1.56 0.82
N LYS A 132 13.72 0.30 0.82
CA LYS A 132 13.67 -0.61 1.96
C LYS A 132 14.97 -1.38 2.06
N ASN A 133 15.65 -1.28 3.21
CA ASN A 133 16.90 -2.00 3.51
C ASN A 133 18.00 -1.84 2.44
N GLY A 134 18.13 -0.64 1.85
CA GLY A 134 19.15 -0.36 0.82
C GLY A 134 18.80 -0.86 -0.59
N SER A 135 17.58 -1.37 -0.79
CA SER A 135 17.04 -1.76 -2.10
C SER A 135 15.70 -1.08 -2.37
N LEU A 136 15.35 -0.86 -3.63
CA LEU A 136 14.01 -0.38 -4.00
C LEU A 136 13.05 -1.57 -4.07
N CYS A 137 11.88 -1.44 -3.46
CA CYS A 137 10.83 -2.44 -3.53
C CYS A 137 9.45 -1.78 -3.59
N LEU A 138 8.46 -2.53 -4.07
CA LEU A 138 7.08 -2.05 -4.10
C LEU A 138 6.42 -2.19 -2.72
N GLU A 139 5.96 -1.08 -2.14
CA GLU A 139 5.26 -1.09 -0.84
C GLU A 139 3.82 -1.57 -1.02
N VAL A 140 3.61 -2.89 -1.01
CA VAL A 140 2.27 -3.48 -1.25
C VAL A 140 1.31 -3.31 -0.08
N TYR A 141 1.83 -3.30 1.15
CA TYR A 141 1.04 -3.02 2.35
C TYR A 141 1.69 -1.84 3.07
N PRO A 142 1.22 -0.61 2.80
CA PRO A 142 1.66 0.56 3.54
C PRO A 142 1.43 0.33 5.03
N ARG A 143 2.40 0.74 5.84
CA ARG A 143 2.30 0.63 7.29
C ARG A 143 1.39 1.72 7.82
N ILE A 144 0.13 1.40 8.09
CA ILE A 144 -0.84 2.35 8.61
C ILE A 144 -0.85 2.26 10.15
N VAL A 145 -0.68 3.42 10.80
CA VAL A 145 -0.84 3.58 12.24
C VAL A 145 -2.20 4.22 12.51
N HIS A 146 -3.05 3.50 13.22
CA HIS A 146 -4.36 4.01 13.62
C HIS A 146 -4.20 4.78 14.93
N VAL A 147 -4.32 6.11 14.89
CA VAL A 147 -4.16 6.96 16.07
C VAL A 147 -5.52 7.42 16.59
N ALA A 148 -5.66 7.49 17.91
CA ALA A 148 -6.82 8.09 18.57
C ALA A 148 -6.40 8.86 19.83
N LEU A 149 -7.13 9.92 20.19
CA LEU A 149 -6.84 10.64 21.44
C LEU A 149 -7.21 9.80 22.66
N ALA A 150 -6.35 9.83 23.67
CA ALA A 150 -6.57 9.08 24.92
C ALA A 150 -7.83 9.56 25.67
N ARG A 151 -8.04 10.88 25.72
CA ARG A 151 -9.17 11.55 26.39
C ARG A 151 -10.47 11.53 25.58
N ASN A 152 -10.36 11.42 24.25
CA ASN A 152 -11.50 11.40 23.35
C ASN A 152 -11.26 10.42 22.20
N ARG A 153 -11.69 9.16 22.39
CA ARG A 153 -11.46 8.08 21.42
C ARG A 153 -12.25 8.23 20.11
N ASP A 154 -13.20 9.15 20.06
CA ASP A 154 -13.93 9.45 18.82
C ASP A 154 -13.07 10.26 17.84
N VAL A 155 -12.08 10.98 18.35
CA VAL A 155 -11.09 11.71 17.55
C VAL A 155 -9.97 10.74 17.15
N LYS A 156 -9.95 10.39 15.87
CA LYS A 156 -9.06 9.39 15.28
C LYS A 156 -8.56 9.82 13.91
N ALA A 157 -7.40 9.32 13.54
CA ALA A 157 -6.82 9.47 12.21
C ALA A 157 -5.99 8.24 11.84
N ASP A 158 -5.76 8.06 10.55
CA ASP A 158 -4.89 7.02 10.01
C ASP A 158 -3.64 7.69 9.45
N VAL A 159 -2.47 7.32 9.98
CA VAL A 159 -1.19 7.87 9.53
C VAL A 159 -0.40 6.77 8.81
N THR A 160 -0.19 6.94 7.51
CA THR A 160 0.66 6.04 6.72
C THR A 160 2.13 6.35 6.98
N LEU A 161 2.88 5.39 7.50
CA LEU A 161 4.32 5.50 7.66
C LEU A 161 5.02 5.37 6.32
N LYS A 162 6.02 6.22 6.15
CA LYS A 162 7.01 6.22 5.09
C LYS A 162 8.24 5.43 5.54
N SER A 163 9.11 5.13 4.59
CA SER A 163 10.37 4.43 4.84
C SER A 163 11.39 5.25 5.62
N ASP A 164 11.36 6.57 5.50
CA ASP A 164 12.29 7.52 6.13
C ASP A 164 11.73 8.15 7.41
N ASP A 165 10.57 7.68 7.88
CA ASP A 165 9.94 8.25 9.05
C ASP A 165 10.75 8.00 10.32
N THR A 166 10.72 9.00 11.20
CA THR A 166 11.22 8.95 12.56
C THR A 166 10.04 9.08 13.54
N MET A 167 10.28 8.81 14.82
CA MET A 167 9.29 9.12 15.86
C MET A 167 8.89 10.61 15.87
N GLY A 168 9.80 11.50 15.48
CA GLY A 168 9.52 12.93 15.32
C GLY A 168 8.59 13.22 14.14
N SER A 169 8.86 12.69 12.95
CA SER A 169 7.99 12.91 11.78
C SER A 169 6.61 12.24 11.94
N LEU A 170 6.54 11.11 12.65
CA LEU A 170 5.27 10.53 13.08
C LEU A 170 4.52 11.52 14.00
N ARG A 171 5.21 12.09 14.99
CA ARG A 171 4.60 13.04 15.93
C ARG A 171 4.00 14.25 15.22
N ASP A 172 4.78 14.90 14.35
CA ASP A 172 4.35 16.11 13.67
C ASP A 172 3.13 15.85 12.78
N ARG A 173 3.09 14.69 12.11
CA ARG A 173 1.94 14.29 11.31
C ARG A 173 0.73 13.94 12.17
N VAL A 174 0.91 13.24 13.28
CA VAL A 174 -0.21 12.96 14.19
C VAL A 174 -0.82 14.26 14.73
N ILE A 175 0.00 15.23 15.13
CA ILE A 175 -0.48 16.55 15.57
C ILE A 175 -1.31 17.20 14.46
N THR A 176 -0.82 17.17 13.22
CA THR A 176 -1.52 17.73 12.06
C THR A 176 -2.84 17.01 11.77
N GLU A 177 -2.83 15.68 11.68
CA GLU A 177 -4.00 14.85 11.33
C GLU A 177 -5.08 14.85 12.42
N LEU A 178 -4.69 14.98 13.69
CA LEU A 178 -5.63 15.11 14.82
C LEU A 178 -6.05 16.57 15.08
N ASN A 179 -5.59 17.52 14.26
CA ASN A 179 -5.86 18.96 14.39
C ASN A 179 -5.53 19.51 15.79
N LEU A 180 -4.35 19.13 16.29
CA LEU A 180 -3.78 19.55 17.56
C LEU A 180 -2.92 20.81 17.40
N GLU A 181 -2.70 21.54 18.49
CA GLU A 181 -1.82 22.71 18.50
C GLU A 181 -0.35 22.29 18.39
N ALA A 182 0.45 22.95 17.55
CA ALA A 182 1.83 22.56 17.25
C ALA A 182 2.75 22.49 18.50
N ASN A 183 2.45 23.27 19.53
CA ASN A 183 3.23 23.31 20.78
C ASN A 183 2.73 22.32 21.84
N GLN A 184 1.74 21.48 21.53
CA GLN A 184 1.25 20.49 22.48
C GLN A 184 2.26 19.39 22.74
N ASN A 185 2.38 19.04 24.02
CA ASN A 185 3.20 17.93 24.45
C ASN A 185 2.40 16.63 24.35
N VAL A 186 2.82 15.74 23.45
CA VAL A 186 2.13 14.47 23.22
C VAL A 186 3.01 13.27 23.57
N ARG A 187 2.36 12.20 24.04
CA ARG A 187 2.95 10.87 24.30
C ARG A 187 2.17 9.81 23.54
N PHE A 188 2.88 8.84 22.97
CA PHE A 188 2.29 7.73 22.23
C PHE A 188 2.25 6.48 23.10
N TYR A 189 1.13 5.79 23.08
CA TYR A 189 0.96 4.51 23.74
C TYR A 189 0.48 3.45 22.75
N VAL A 190 1.12 2.28 22.72
CA VAL A 190 0.62 1.11 21.98
C VAL A 190 -0.49 0.45 22.79
N LEU A 191 -1.61 0.14 22.14
CA LEU A 191 -2.71 -0.55 22.76
C LEU A 191 -2.54 -2.07 22.58
N ASN A 192 -1.81 -2.69 23.50
CA ASN A 192 -1.74 -4.14 23.66
C ASN A 192 -2.72 -4.54 24.78
N ASP A 193 -3.83 -5.18 24.40
CA ASP A 193 -4.88 -5.64 25.32
C ASP A 193 -5.42 -4.52 26.25
N ASP A 194 -5.37 -4.73 27.57
CA ASP A 194 -5.97 -3.89 28.62
C ASP A 194 -5.04 -2.81 29.18
N ASN A 195 -3.74 -2.84 28.87
CA ASN A 195 -2.77 -1.90 29.45
C ASN A 195 -1.95 -1.17 28.37
N PRO A 196 -2.18 0.14 28.17
CA PRO A 196 -1.42 0.93 27.21
C PRO A 196 0.06 0.97 27.57
N GLU A 197 0.94 0.66 26.61
CA GLU A 197 2.39 0.69 26.79
C GLU A 197 2.97 1.96 26.16
N LEU A 198 3.72 2.75 26.95
CA LEU A 198 4.35 3.97 26.46
C LEU A 198 5.43 3.65 25.42
N ILE A 199 5.36 4.28 24.25
CA ILE A 199 6.38 4.19 23.22
C ILE A 199 7.62 4.98 23.64
N ASP A 200 8.77 4.31 23.62
CA ASP A 200 10.07 4.96 23.77
C ASP A 200 10.45 5.64 22.45
N THR A 201 10.34 6.96 22.41
CA THR A 201 10.64 7.78 21.24
C THR A 201 12.14 7.83 20.90
N THR A 202 13.02 7.24 21.72
CA THR A 202 14.46 7.15 21.44
C THR A 202 14.83 5.98 20.53
N GLN A 203 13.91 5.02 20.35
CA GLN A 203 14.12 3.85 19.50
C GLN A 203 13.61 4.10 18.07
N SER A 204 13.98 3.20 17.15
CA SER A 204 13.50 3.26 15.76
C SER A 204 11.98 3.08 15.70
N ILE A 205 11.35 3.76 14.73
CA ILE A 205 9.95 3.59 14.42
C ILE A 205 9.62 2.13 14.06
N ASP A 206 10.55 1.43 13.39
CA ASP A 206 10.36 0.05 12.96
C ASP A 206 10.21 -0.92 14.14
N SER A 207 10.85 -0.61 15.28
CA SER A 207 10.76 -1.44 16.49
C SER A 207 9.35 -1.54 17.06
N TYR A 208 8.50 -0.56 16.77
CA TYR A 208 7.11 -0.54 17.20
C TYR A 208 6.15 -0.86 16.06
N PHE A 209 6.40 -0.37 14.85
CA PHE A 209 5.38 -0.33 13.79
C PHE A 209 5.55 -1.36 12.67
N ASP A 210 6.27 -2.45 12.92
CA ASP A 210 6.40 -3.58 11.97
C ASP A 210 5.07 -4.34 11.74
N THR A 211 4.10 -4.19 12.63
CA THR A 211 2.73 -4.70 12.48
C THR A 211 1.73 -3.57 12.71
N VAL A 212 0.57 -3.61 12.03
CA VAL A 212 -0.48 -2.58 12.15
C VAL A 212 -0.90 -2.46 13.62
N GLN A 213 -0.66 -1.29 14.22
CA GLN A 213 -0.91 -1.04 15.63
C GLN A 213 -1.85 0.13 15.84
N LYS A 214 -2.73 -0.02 16.84
CA LYS A 214 -3.55 1.06 17.37
C LYS A 214 -2.72 1.81 18.41
N VAL A 215 -2.60 3.12 18.22
CA VAL A 215 -1.85 4.01 19.10
C VAL A 215 -2.79 5.00 19.75
N LEU A 216 -2.66 5.16 21.06
CA LEU A 216 -3.28 6.26 21.79
C LEU A 216 -2.31 7.43 21.88
N VAL A 217 -2.85 8.61 21.65
CA VAL A 217 -2.14 9.88 21.74
C VAL A 217 -2.63 10.58 23.00
N ASP A 218 -1.76 10.67 23.99
CA ASP A 218 -2.03 11.38 25.24
C ASP A 218 -1.44 12.79 25.16
N VAL A 219 -2.32 13.77 25.23
CA VAL A 219 -2.00 15.19 25.10
C VAL A 219 -1.97 15.80 26.50
N GLU A 220 -0.93 16.57 26.80
CA GLU A 220 -0.83 17.33 28.04
C GLU A 220 -1.88 18.45 28.06
N GLU A 221 -2.81 18.37 28.99
CA GLU A 221 -3.83 19.38 29.24
C GLU A 221 -3.65 19.94 30.65
N ASN A 222 -3.48 21.26 30.77
CA ASN A 222 -3.27 21.94 32.06
C ASN A 222 -2.09 21.40 32.89
N GLY A 223 -1.02 20.93 32.22
CA GLY A 223 0.15 20.37 32.87
C GLY A 223 0.00 18.90 33.28
N GLU A 224 -1.06 18.22 32.86
CA GLU A 224 -1.33 16.83 33.20
C GLU A 224 -1.67 15.95 32.00
N PHE A 225 -0.99 14.81 31.93
CA PHE A 225 -1.31 13.72 31.01
C PHE A 225 -2.49 12.90 31.53
N PHE A 226 -3.26 12.32 30.62
CA PHE A 226 -4.36 11.42 30.94
C PHE A 226 -3.87 10.16 31.67
N PHE A 227 -2.79 9.56 31.17
CA PHE A 227 -2.14 8.42 31.81
C PHE A 227 -1.18 8.90 32.90
N ARG A 228 -1.67 8.95 34.13
CA ARG A 228 -0.86 9.25 35.31
C ARG A 228 -0.08 8.01 35.75
N GLY A 229 1.16 7.90 35.29
CA GLY A 229 2.20 7.07 35.90
C GLY A 229 2.00 5.56 35.81
N LYS A 230 2.60 4.95 34.80
CA LYS A 230 3.55 3.81 34.88
C LYS A 230 4.47 3.97 33.66
N ASN A 231 5.78 3.90 33.86
CA ASN A 231 6.86 4.15 32.88
C ASN A 231 7.30 5.62 32.72
N ALA A 232 7.65 6.27 33.82
CA ALA A 232 8.93 6.99 33.82
C ALA A 232 9.96 5.95 34.26
N VAL A 233 10.85 5.52 33.36
CA VAL A 233 12.08 4.84 33.78
C VAL A 233 12.87 5.86 34.57
N GLN A 234 12.62 5.96 35.88
CA GLN A 234 13.60 6.50 36.79
C GLN A 234 14.75 5.50 36.81
N PRO A 235 15.99 5.89 36.49
CA PRO A 235 17.14 5.10 36.85
C PRO A 235 17.14 5.02 38.38
N GLN A 236 16.70 3.89 38.93
CA GLN A 236 16.85 3.64 40.36
C GLN A 236 18.34 3.57 40.64
N SER A 237 18.89 4.66 41.16
CA SER A 237 20.13 4.65 41.92
C SER A 237 19.95 3.67 43.08
N LYS A 238 20.52 2.47 42.93
CA LYS A 238 20.68 1.52 44.04
C LYS A 238 21.62 2.15 45.08
N THR A 239 21.06 2.87 46.05
CA THR A 239 21.72 3.12 47.33
C THR A 239 21.72 1.81 48.13
N LEU A 240 22.82 1.06 47.99
CA LEU A 240 23.17 -0.05 48.88
C LEU A 240 23.60 0.51 50.24
N TYR A 241 22.63 0.77 51.13
CA TYR A 241 22.89 0.80 52.57
C TYR A 241 22.69 -0.62 53.13
N GLY A 242 23.80 -1.36 53.20
CA GLY A 242 23.92 -2.54 54.05
C GLY A 242 24.37 -2.09 55.43
N ASN A 243 23.46 -2.12 56.40
CA ASN A 243 23.77 -2.05 57.83
C ASN A 243 24.79 -3.14 58.20
N GLN A 244 26.02 -2.74 58.57
CA GLN A 244 26.87 -3.57 59.43
C GLN A 244 26.80 -3.01 60.83
N ALA A 245 26.06 -3.74 61.68
CA ALA A 245 26.10 -3.56 63.12
C ALA A 245 27.48 -3.97 63.65
N SER A 246 28.09 -3.05 64.37
CA SER A 246 29.27 -3.24 65.19
C SER A 246 28.94 -4.12 66.40
N SER A 247 29.72 -5.19 66.60
CA SER A 247 29.87 -5.82 67.91
C SER A 247 31.34 -6.10 68.18
N SER A 248 31.95 -5.17 68.90
CA SER A 248 33.21 -5.35 69.62
C SER A 248 32.99 -6.18 70.87
N SER A 249 33.76 -7.25 71.06
CA SER A 249 34.06 -7.78 72.39
C SER A 249 35.49 -8.32 72.41
N SER A 250 36.34 -7.61 73.12
CA SER A 250 37.70 -7.97 73.54
C SER A 250 37.68 -8.83 74.81
N SER A 251 38.88 -9.31 75.21
CA SER A 251 39.27 -10.03 76.45
C SER A 251 39.04 -11.55 76.40
N SER A 252 39.99 -12.45 76.66
CA SER A 252 41.34 -12.40 77.25
C SER A 252 42.16 -13.60 76.78
#